data_AF-A0A1F5X344-F1
#
_entry.id   AF-A0A1F5X344-F1
#
_cell.length_a   1.000
_cell.length_b   1.000
_cell.length_c   1.000
_cell.angle_alpha   90.00
_cell.angle_beta   90.00
_cell.angle_gamma   90.00
#
_symmetry.space_group_name_H-M   'P 1'
#
loop_
_entity.id
_entity.type
_entity.pdbx_description
1 polymer ?
#
loop_
_entity_poly.entity_id
_entity_poly.type
_entity_poly.pdbx_seq_one_letter_code
_entity_poly.pdbx_strand_id
1 'polypeptide(L)'
;MDFIVDRETKNLPKSHYYGDTVRRLLIAGGTIMIVTLPFFGELIPVPLVVSILAIVVVGVVSGLINPRQKWTSTLDFAISIIGFICFEYLAANTYASDGEYFRSLFFWTNQTLAIIFFIATYYGVKTLRGFYINKNNLDL
;
A
#
# COMPACT_ATOMS: atom_id res chain seq x y z
N MET A 1 -45.15 -18.27 5.88
CA MET A 1 -44.37 -17.65 4.79
C MET A 1 -43.10 -16.95 5.30
N ASP A 2 -42.75 -17.05 6.58
CA ASP A 2 -41.53 -16.42 7.14
C ASP A 2 -40.28 -17.32 7.16
N PHE A 3 -40.39 -18.59 6.77
CA PHE A 3 -39.28 -19.55 6.89
C PHE A 3 -38.35 -19.60 5.67
N ILE A 4 -38.73 -18.95 4.56
CA ILE A 4 -37.98 -19.02 3.29
C ILE A 4 -37.02 -17.82 3.13
N VAL A 5 -37.28 -16.69 3.80
CA VAL A 5 -36.47 -15.46 3.64
C VAL A 5 -35.12 -15.54 4.37
N ASP A 6 -35.00 -16.35 5.42
CA ASP A 6 -33.78 -16.42 6.26
C ASP A 6 -32.64 -17.28 5.65
N ARG A 7 -32.91 -18.07 4.60
CA ARG A 7 -31.89 -18.96 4.00
C ARG A 7 -31.03 -18.30 2.92
N GLU A 8 -31.46 -17.20 2.33
CA GLU A 8 -30.68 -16.54 1.27
C GLU A 8 -29.61 -15.58 1.80
N THR A 9 -29.81 -14.96 2.98
CA THR A 9 -28.85 -13.99 3.53
C THR A 9 -27.61 -14.64 4.16
N LYS A 10 -27.65 -15.95 4.42
CA LYS A 10 -26.58 -16.68 5.12
C LYS A 10 -25.35 -17.03 4.27
N ASN A 11 -25.43 -16.82 2.95
CA ASN A 11 -24.37 -17.15 1.99
C ASN A 11 -23.79 -15.94 1.24
N LEU A 12 -24.02 -14.72 1.71
CA LEU A 12 -23.23 -13.59 1.22
C LEU A 12 -21.79 -13.78 1.73
N PRO A 13 -20.78 -13.92 0.84
CA PRO A 13 -19.40 -14.05 1.28
C PRO A 13 -19.11 -12.84 2.17
N LYS A 14 -18.80 -13.09 3.46
CA LYS A 14 -18.38 -12.05 4.41
C LYS A 14 -17.31 -11.24 3.69
N SER A 15 -17.69 -10.02 3.28
CA SER A 15 -16.80 -9.09 2.59
C SER A 15 -15.61 -8.88 3.49
N HIS A 16 -14.52 -9.61 3.21
CA HIS A 16 -13.32 -9.58 4.03
C HIS A 16 -12.64 -8.26 3.74
N TYR A 17 -12.74 -7.35 4.70
CA TYR A 17 -12.01 -6.11 4.70
C TYR A 17 -10.52 -6.40 4.90
N TYR A 18 -9.69 -6.11 3.89
CA TYR A 18 -8.23 -6.29 3.95
C TYR A 18 -7.48 -4.97 4.19
N GLY A 19 -8.18 -3.88 4.50
CA GLY A 19 -7.56 -2.57 4.73
C GLY A 19 -6.64 -2.55 5.96
N ASP A 20 -6.90 -3.39 6.97
CA ASP A 20 -5.99 -3.56 8.12
C ASP A 20 -4.62 -4.12 7.70
N THR A 21 -4.59 -4.97 6.67
CA THR A 21 -3.33 -5.50 6.12
C THR A 21 -2.56 -4.39 5.38
N VAL A 22 -3.26 -3.60 4.56
CA VAL A 22 -2.67 -2.46 3.84
C VAL A 22 -2.07 -1.46 4.83
N ARG A 23 -2.79 -1.17 5.92
CA ARG A 23 -2.30 -0.31 7.01
C ARG A 23 -0.98 -0.75 7.58
N ARG A 24 -0.88 -2.03 7.96
CA ARG A 24 0.34 -2.60 8.54
C ARG A 24 1.51 -2.51 7.56
N LEU A 25 1.26 -2.77 6.27
CA LEU A 25 2.28 -2.69 5.22
C LEU A 25 2.76 -1.25 4.99
N LEU A 26 1.86 -0.27 4.94
CA LEU A 26 2.24 1.14 4.78
C LEU A 26 3.01 1.67 5.99
N ILE A 27 2.61 1.30 7.21
CA ILE A 27 3.36 1.66 8.43
C ILE A 27 4.76 1.02 8.41
N ALA A 28 4.85 -0.27 8.05
CA ALA A 28 6.13 -0.95 7.93
C ALA A 28 7.03 -0.28 6.87
N GLY A 29 6.48 0.04 5.70
CA GLY A 29 7.18 0.76 4.64
C GLY A 29 7.68 2.13 5.11
N GLY A 30 6.81 2.94 5.72
CA GLY A 30 7.20 4.25 6.27
C GLY A 30 8.28 4.14 7.36
N THR A 31 8.23 3.10 8.20
CA THR A 31 9.26 2.85 9.22
C THR A 31 10.60 2.53 8.58
N ILE A 32 10.63 1.68 7.55
CA ILE A 32 11.84 1.37 6.79
C ILE A 32 12.38 2.65 6.15
N MET A 33 11.53 3.47 5.54
CA MET A 33 11.95 4.74 4.93
C MET A 33 12.61 5.67 5.96
N ILE A 34 12.04 5.82 7.17
CA ILE A 34 12.64 6.65 8.24
C ILE A 34 14.02 6.14 8.64
N VAL A 35 14.14 4.83 8.89
CA VAL A 35 15.38 4.23 9.37
C VAL A 35 16.47 4.30 8.32
N THR A 36 16.10 4.16 7.04
CA THR A 36 17.07 4.06 5.94
C THR A 36 17.43 5.42 5.32
N LEU A 37 16.59 6.45 5.48
CA LEU A 37 16.83 7.80 4.96
C LEU A 37 18.22 8.39 5.30
N PRO A 38 18.73 8.36 6.56
CA PRO A 38 20.04 8.94 6.87
C PRO A 38 21.20 8.25 6.16
N PHE A 39 21.04 6.98 5.76
CA PHE A 39 22.09 6.22 5.07
C PHE A 39 22.10 6.45 3.56
N PHE A 40 20.94 6.82 3.00
CA PHE A 40 20.73 6.87 1.55
C PHE A 40 20.43 8.27 1.01
N GLY A 41 20.49 9.31 1.85
CA GLY A 41 20.12 10.68 1.48
C GLY A 41 20.82 11.22 0.24
N GLU A 42 22.09 10.84 0.01
CA GLU A 42 22.88 11.30 -1.15
C GLU A 42 22.58 10.51 -2.45
N LEU A 43 22.03 9.31 -2.34
CA LEU A 43 21.68 8.43 -3.46
C LEU A 43 20.29 8.72 -4.03
N ILE A 44 19.47 9.44 -3.27
CA ILE A 44 18.09 9.73 -3.63
C ILE A 44 18.06 10.97 -4.52
N PRO A 45 17.53 10.90 -5.77
CA PRO A 45 17.51 12.02 -6.72
C PRO A 45 16.41 13.05 -6.40
N VAL A 46 16.03 13.21 -5.13
CA VAL A 46 15.05 14.21 -4.67
C VAL A 46 15.55 14.91 -3.41
N PRO A 47 15.18 16.19 -3.20
CA PRO A 47 15.60 16.93 -2.01
C PRO A 47 15.17 16.24 -0.72
N LEU A 48 16.03 16.29 0.29
CA LEU A 48 15.79 15.66 1.60
C LEU A 48 14.45 16.06 2.24
N VAL A 49 14.05 17.32 2.09
CA VAL A 49 12.75 17.83 2.57
C VAL A 49 11.57 17.11 1.90
N VAL A 50 11.66 16.83 0.60
CA VAL A 50 10.61 16.11 -0.15
C VAL A 50 10.51 14.66 0.34
N SER A 51 11.64 14.01 0.59
CA SER A 51 11.68 12.65 1.15
C SER A 51 11.02 12.57 2.54
N ILE A 52 11.32 13.53 3.42
CA ILE A 52 10.68 13.62 4.75
C ILE A 52 9.17 13.84 4.60
N LEU A 53 8.74 14.75 3.72
CA LEU A 53 7.32 14.97 3.49
C LEU A 53 6.63 13.71 2.96
N ALA A 54 7.25 12.96 2.05
CA ALA A 54 6.72 11.71 1.54
C ALA A 54 6.52 10.67 2.66
N ILE A 55 7.51 10.55 3.56
CA ILE A 55 7.42 9.68 4.75
C ILE A 55 6.24 10.09 5.64
N VAL A 56 6.11 11.39 5.92
CA VAL A 56 5.01 11.92 6.75
C VAL A 56 3.67 11.64 6.09
N VAL A 57 3.54 11.85 4.78
CA VAL A 57 2.30 11.56 4.04
C VAL A 57 1.95 10.08 4.12
N VAL A 58 2.90 9.17 3.87
CA VAL A 58 2.67 7.73 3.99
C VAL A 58 2.24 7.36 5.41
N GLY A 59 2.92 7.88 6.43
CA GLY A 59 2.61 7.64 7.84
C GLY A 59 1.23 8.17 8.25
N VAL A 60 0.92 9.43 7.94
CA VAL A 60 -0.36 10.06 8.27
C VAL A 60 -1.50 9.34 7.58
N VAL A 61 -1.38 9.07 6.27
CA VAL A 61 -2.46 8.41 5.53
C VAL A 61 -2.68 6.98 6.04
N SER A 62 -1.61 6.25 6.36
CA SER A 62 -1.72 4.93 7.01
C SER A 62 -2.38 4.99 8.41
N GLY A 63 -2.23 6.09 9.14
CA GLY A 63 -2.86 6.32 10.43
C GLY A 63 -4.36 6.61 10.31
N LEU A 64 -4.78 7.24 9.22
CA LEU A 64 -6.15 7.65 8.95
C LEU A 64 -7.04 6.52 8.42
N ILE A 65 -6.51 5.30 8.26
CA ILE A 65 -7.24 4.13 7.75
C ILE A 65 -8.40 3.80 8.67
N ASN A 66 -9.61 4.10 8.19
CA ASN A 66 -10.86 3.79 8.86
C ASN A 66 -11.68 2.80 8.01
N PRO A 67 -11.99 1.59 8.51
CA PRO A 67 -12.79 0.60 7.78
C PRO A 67 -14.19 1.08 7.37
N ARG A 68 -14.71 2.13 8.02
CA ARG A 68 -16.03 2.68 7.72
C ARG A 68 -16.02 3.71 6.59
N GLN A 69 -14.87 4.25 6.18
CA GLN A 69 -14.78 5.29 5.15
C GLN A 69 -14.14 4.77 3.87
N LYS A 70 -14.92 4.66 2.80
CA LYS A 70 -14.45 4.19 1.49
C LYS A 70 -13.34 5.07 0.89
N TRP A 71 -13.39 6.38 1.16
CA TRP A 71 -12.43 7.35 0.64
C TRP A 71 -11.00 7.12 1.13
N THR A 72 -10.82 6.73 2.41
CA THR A 72 -9.48 6.50 2.96
C THR A 72 -8.83 5.28 2.29
N SER A 73 -9.59 4.19 2.09
CA SER A 73 -9.08 3.00 1.37
C SER A 73 -8.67 3.29 -0.09
N THR A 74 -9.34 4.22 -0.76
CA THR A 74 -8.93 4.64 -2.11
C THR A 74 -7.62 5.43 -2.08
N LEU A 75 -7.42 6.30 -1.08
CA LEU A 75 -6.16 7.04 -0.91
C LEU A 75 -4.99 6.12 -0.59
N ASP A 76 -5.17 5.15 0.29
CA ASP A 76 -4.13 4.16 0.61
C ASP A 76 -3.72 3.36 -0.62
N PHE A 77 -4.71 2.98 -1.43
CA PHE A 77 -4.47 2.28 -2.68
C PHE A 77 -3.66 3.14 -3.66
N ALA A 78 -4.01 4.42 -3.82
CA ALA A 78 -3.27 5.35 -4.67
C ALA A 78 -1.83 5.54 -4.19
N ILE A 79 -1.62 5.71 -2.88
CA ILE A 79 -0.28 5.84 -2.29
C ILE A 79 0.51 4.55 -2.45
N SER A 80 -0.14 3.40 -2.29
CA SER A 80 0.50 2.09 -2.48
C SER A 80 1.03 1.93 -3.90
N ILE A 81 0.27 2.36 -4.91
CA ILE A 81 0.70 2.36 -6.31
C ILE A 81 1.87 3.32 -6.52
N ILE A 82 1.76 4.56 -6.05
CA ILE A 82 2.81 5.56 -6.23
C ILE A 82 4.12 5.08 -5.60
N GLY A 83 4.06 4.58 -4.36
CA GLY A 83 5.24 4.04 -3.68
C GLY A 83 5.82 2.84 -4.41
N PHE A 84 4.98 1.90 -4.89
CA PHE A 84 5.46 0.77 -5.68
C PHE A 84 6.23 1.23 -6.92
N ILE A 85 5.66 2.14 -7.71
CA ILE A 85 6.29 2.65 -8.93
C ILE A 85 7.61 3.36 -8.59
N CYS A 86 7.62 4.23 -7.59
CA CYS A 86 8.82 4.98 -7.20
C CYS A 86 9.95 4.04 -6.74
N PHE A 87 9.67 3.10 -5.84
CA PHE A 87 10.70 2.22 -5.29
C PHE A 87 11.19 1.19 -6.30
N GLU A 88 10.30 0.66 -7.15
CA GLU A 88 10.71 -0.24 -8.23
C GLU A 88 11.57 0.51 -9.27
N TYR A 89 11.19 1.75 -9.62
CA TYR A 89 12.00 2.57 -10.52
C TYR A 89 13.40 2.83 -9.95
N LEU A 90 13.51 3.17 -8.66
CA LEU A 90 14.82 3.37 -8.01
C LEU A 90 15.64 2.08 -7.97
N ALA A 91 15.02 0.94 -7.65
CA ALA A 91 15.68 -0.36 -7.65
C ALA A 91 16.18 -0.75 -9.06
N ALA A 92 15.33 -0.63 -10.07
CA ALA A 92 15.66 -0.93 -11.46
C ALA A 92 16.75 0.00 -12.01
N ASN A 93 16.66 1.31 -11.71
CA ASN A 93 17.67 2.28 -12.14
C ASN A 93 19.03 2.01 -11.47
N THR A 94 19.04 1.65 -10.20
CA THR A 94 20.26 1.25 -9.47
C THR A 94 20.88 0.00 -10.07
N TYR A 95 20.06 -0.99 -10.43
CA TYR A 95 20.52 -2.21 -11.07
C TYR A 95 21.08 -1.98 -12.48
N ALA A 96 20.45 -1.09 -13.25
CA ALA A 96 20.84 -0.80 -14.64
C ALA A 96 22.11 0.06 -14.75
N SER A 97 22.35 0.95 -13.77
CA SER A 97 23.42 1.95 -13.87
C SER A 97 24.80 1.38 -13.53
N ASP A 98 24.89 0.41 -12.62
CA ASP A 98 26.18 -0.06 -12.13
C ASP A 98 26.17 -1.56 -11.77
N GLY A 99 26.96 -2.36 -12.51
CA GLY A 99 26.99 -3.82 -12.42
C GLY A 99 27.44 -4.43 -11.08
N GLU A 100 27.96 -3.62 -10.14
CA GLU A 100 28.36 -4.07 -8.79
C GLU A 100 27.29 -3.83 -7.69
N TYR A 101 26.20 -3.12 -8.00
CA TYR A 101 25.22 -2.67 -7.00
C TYR A 101 24.14 -3.67 -6.65
N PHE A 102 24.16 -4.87 -7.23
CA PHE A 102 23.37 -5.99 -6.70
C PHE A 102 23.72 -6.28 -5.22
N ARG A 103 24.90 -5.86 -4.75
CA ARG A 103 25.30 -5.93 -3.33
C ARG A 103 24.99 -4.67 -2.52
N SER A 104 24.49 -3.61 -3.15
CA SER A 104 24.20 -2.37 -2.44
C SER A 104 22.98 -2.51 -1.55
N LEU A 105 23.12 -2.08 -0.29
CA LEU A 105 22.01 -1.99 0.65
C LEU A 105 20.88 -1.09 0.11
N PHE A 106 21.19 -0.11 -0.75
CA PHE A 106 20.20 0.75 -1.38
C PHE A 106 19.30 -0.03 -2.34
N PHE A 107 19.86 -0.89 -3.19
CA PHE A 107 19.08 -1.74 -4.09
C PHE A 107 18.11 -2.64 -3.31
N TRP A 108 18.63 -3.39 -2.33
CA TRP A 108 17.81 -4.32 -1.54
C TRP A 108 16.73 -3.62 -0.71
N THR A 109 17.03 -2.43 -0.18
CA THR A 109 16.04 -1.62 0.54
C THR A 109 14.90 -1.19 -0.39
N ASN A 110 15.23 -0.60 -1.54
CA ASN A 110 14.22 -0.16 -2.51
C ASN A 110 13.43 -1.34 -3.07
N GLN A 111 14.07 -2.47 -3.36
CA GLN A 111 13.39 -3.69 -3.83
C GLN A 111 12.43 -4.23 -2.76
N THR A 112 12.85 -4.24 -1.48
CA THR A 112 12.00 -4.68 -0.37
C THR A 112 10.80 -3.75 -0.20
N LEU A 113 11.01 -2.43 -0.26
CA LEU A 113 9.94 -1.44 -0.25
C LEU A 113 8.99 -1.63 -1.43
N ALA A 114 9.49 -1.83 -2.65
CA ALA A 114 8.68 -2.09 -3.82
C ALA A 114 7.76 -3.31 -3.61
N ILE A 115 8.29 -4.42 -3.07
CA ILE A 115 7.50 -5.60 -2.75
C ILE A 115 6.42 -5.31 -1.70
N ILE A 116 6.75 -4.59 -0.62
CA ILE A 116 5.78 -4.20 0.42
C ILE A 116 4.64 -3.38 -0.18
N PHE A 117 4.97 -2.37 -1.00
CA PHE A 117 3.99 -1.50 -1.64
C PHE A 117 3.19 -2.22 -2.74
N PHE A 118 3.77 -3.20 -3.43
CA PHE A 118 3.06 -4.07 -4.36
C PHE A 118 2.00 -4.93 -3.64
N ILE A 119 2.37 -5.57 -2.52
CA ILE A 119 1.44 -6.35 -1.71
C ILE A 119 0.35 -5.45 -1.14
N ALA A 120 0.71 -4.24 -0.68
CA ALA A 120 -0.26 -3.24 -0.20
C ALA A 120 -1.25 -2.86 -1.31
N THR A 121 -0.76 -2.65 -2.53
CA THR A 121 -1.58 -2.39 -3.72
C THR A 121 -2.56 -3.55 -3.98
N TYR A 122 -2.08 -4.80 -3.95
CA TYR A 122 -2.92 -5.98 -4.17
C TYR A 122 -4.08 -6.11 -3.16
N TYR A 123 -3.79 -5.92 -1.87
CA TYR A 123 -4.84 -5.92 -0.84
C TYR A 123 -5.74 -4.68 -0.91
N GLY A 124 -5.20 -3.54 -1.37
CA GLY A 124 -5.98 -2.35 -1.70
C GLY A 124 -7.03 -2.62 -2.77
N VAL A 125 -6.64 -3.25 -3.89
CA VAL A 125 -7.58 -3.68 -4.95
C VAL A 125 -8.66 -4.60 -4.39
N LYS A 126 -8.28 -5.60 -3.57
CA LYS A 126 -9.25 -6.51 -2.95
C LYS A 126 -10.26 -5.77 -2.07
N THR A 127 -9.79 -4.81 -1.30
CA THR A 127 -10.64 -3.99 -0.42
C THR A 127 -11.61 -3.14 -1.23
N LEU A 128 -11.14 -2.48 -2.29
CA LEU A 128 -11.98 -1.72 -3.21
C LEU A 128 -13.01 -2.61 -3.91
N ARG A 129 -12.59 -3.76 -4.43
CA ARG A 129 -13.49 -4.74 -5.07
C ARG A 129 -14.59 -5.23 -4.12
N GLY A 130 -14.25 -5.45 -2.85
CA GLY A 130 -15.23 -5.80 -1.80
C GLY A 130 -16.30 -4.71 -1.58
N PHE A 131 -15.93 -3.43 -1.73
CA PHE A 131 -16.90 -2.33 -1.66
C PHE A 131 -17.79 -2.22 -2.90
N TYR A 132 -17.26 -2.48 -4.10
CA TYR A 132 -18.04 -2.45 -5.34
C TYR A 132 -19.04 -3.62 -5.41
N ILE A 133 -18.62 -4.83 -5.05
CA ILE A 133 -19.51 -6.01 -5.03
C ILE A 133 -20.65 -5.83 -4.01
N ASN A 134 -20.38 -5.28 -2.83
CA ASN A 134 -21.41 -5.09 -1.82
C ASN A 134 -22.44 -4.01 -2.18
N LYS A 135 -22.07 -3.05 -3.04
CA LYS A 135 -23.01 -2.01 -3.51
C LYS A 135 -24.07 -2.61 -4.44
N ASN A 136 -23.68 -3.50 -5.35
CA ASN A 136 -24.60 -4.10 -6.33
C ASN A 136 -25.68 -5.00 -5.69
N ASN A 137 -25.46 -5.49 -4.47
CA ASN A 137 -26.44 -6.31 -3.74
C ASN A 137 -27.45 -5.49 -2.92
N LEU A 138 -27.32 -4.16 -2.86
CA LEU A 138 -28.23 -3.25 -2.15
C LEU A 138 -29.13 -2.44 -3.10
N ASP A 139 -28.83 -2.49 -4.40
CA ASP A 139 -29.58 -1.82 -5.47
C ASP A 139 -30.48 -2.81 -6.27
N LEU A 140 -30.64 -4.05 -5.77
CA LEU A 140 -31.57 -5.09 -6.25
C LEU A 140 -32.52 -5.49 -5.10
#